data_AF-A0A2V9NDV1-F1
#
_entry.id   AF-A0A2V9NDV1-F1
#
_cell.length_a   1.000
_cell.length_b   1.000
_cell.length_c   1.000
_cell.angle_alpha   90.00
_cell.angle_beta   90.00
_cell.angle_gamma   90.00
#
_symmetry.space_group_name_H-M   'P 1'
#
loop_
_entity.id
_entity.type
_entity.pdbx_description
1 polymer ?
#
loop_
_entity_poly.entity_id
_entity_poly.type
_entity_poly.pdbx_seq_one_letter_code
_entity_poly.pdbx_strand_id
1 'polypeptide(L)'
;MTHAFFKGLLFLAAGSVIHAVGGEQDMRKMGGLRKKIPVTFWTMTVATIAIAGIPPFAGFFSKDEILWRAYQTSWIFWLVGLITAFITSFYMFRLLFMTFFGQYRGDAETHGHGHGGIHESPWVMLGPLVILAALSIVGGWVGVPGSLGGGNHFDKFLRPVFRSSTPVLNAEHAQAGETAPAEKETEGEEPKTGHATELMFTGISVGAGFLGLFLAWLFYIRSPEMPGLMAAKFHGLYHALADKYWVDELYSWIFVKPLIAISGIVFWRGIDQGVIDATLDGSADTARDVSDNLRHMQSGNLRSYAGWVAVGAMAVIIYMVWVGLRTP
;
A
#
# COMPACT_ATOMS: atom_id res chain seq x y z
N MET A 1 6.12 17.81 1.90
CA MET A 1 6.28 17.85 3.37
C MET A 1 4.94 17.90 4.11
N THR A 2 4.09 18.91 3.88
CA THR A 2 2.77 19.06 4.52
C THR A 2 1.93 17.78 4.49
N HIS A 3 1.93 17.10 3.34
CA HIS A 3 1.30 15.79 3.14
C HIS A 3 1.75 14.69 4.11
N ALA A 4 3.03 14.63 4.47
CA ALA A 4 3.52 13.64 5.42
C ALA A 4 2.95 13.88 6.82
N PHE A 5 2.85 15.15 7.25
CA PHE A 5 2.32 15.50 8.57
C PHE A 5 0.84 15.15 8.71
N PHE A 6 -0.02 15.64 7.81
CA PHE A 6 -1.45 15.40 7.95
C PHE A 6 -1.86 13.95 7.60
N LYS A 7 -1.17 13.26 6.68
CA LYS A 7 -1.46 11.82 6.47
C LYS A 7 -0.96 10.96 7.62
N GLY A 8 0.24 11.22 8.13
CA GLY A 8 0.73 10.54 9.34
C GLY A 8 -0.24 10.71 10.50
N LEU A 9 -0.73 11.94 10.69
CA LEU A 9 -1.75 12.24 11.69
C LEU A 9 -3.06 11.47 11.47
N LEU A 10 -3.57 11.42 10.23
CA LEU A 10 -4.80 10.68 9.90
C LEU A 10 -4.67 9.18 10.17
N PHE A 11 -3.54 8.56 9.80
CA PHE A 11 -3.32 7.13 10.04
C PHE A 11 -3.19 6.81 11.52
N LEU A 12 -2.41 7.61 12.27
CA LEU A 12 -2.26 7.39 13.72
C LEU A 12 -3.57 7.67 14.47
N ALA A 13 -4.32 8.71 14.07
CA ALA A 13 -5.64 8.98 14.63
C ALA A 13 -6.66 7.88 14.31
N ALA A 14 -6.65 7.33 13.09
CA ALA A 14 -7.46 6.16 12.76
C ALA A 14 -7.06 4.94 13.61
N GLY A 15 -5.77 4.71 13.83
CA GLY A 15 -5.28 3.68 14.75
C GLY A 15 -5.76 3.87 16.19
N SER A 16 -5.76 5.11 16.69
CA SER A 16 -6.31 5.46 18.01
C SER A 16 -7.83 5.20 18.08
N VAL A 17 -8.58 5.52 17.02
CA VAL A 17 -10.02 5.18 16.94
C VAL A 17 -10.22 3.67 16.98
N ILE A 18 -9.49 2.91 16.15
CA ILE A 18 -9.59 1.44 16.09
C ILE A 18 -9.28 0.82 17.44
N HIS A 19 -8.25 1.31 18.14
CA HIS A 19 -7.92 0.86 19.49
C HIS A 19 -9.05 1.17 20.48
N ALA A 20 -9.62 2.38 20.44
CA ALA A 20 -10.70 2.81 21.32
C ALA A 20 -12.02 2.03 21.13
N VAL A 21 -12.25 1.46 19.94
CA VAL A 21 -13.46 0.65 19.63
C VAL A 21 -13.20 -0.86 19.58
N GLY A 22 -12.08 -1.34 20.14
CA GLY A 22 -11.81 -2.77 20.26
C GLY A 22 -11.44 -3.46 18.95
N GLY A 23 -10.86 -2.74 17.99
CA GLY A 23 -10.39 -3.29 16.72
C GLY A 23 -11.38 -3.19 15.56
N GLU A 24 -12.59 -2.68 15.78
CA GLU A 24 -13.55 -2.46 14.68
C GLU A 24 -13.01 -1.43 13.68
N GLN A 25 -13.05 -1.77 12.39
CA GLN A 25 -12.56 -0.93 11.30
C GLN A 25 -13.69 -0.46 10.39
N ASP A 26 -14.86 -1.11 10.47
CA ASP A 26 -16.02 -0.70 9.70
C ASP A 26 -16.67 0.53 10.32
N MET A 27 -16.50 1.65 9.63
CA MET A 27 -17.09 2.93 9.96
C MET A 27 -18.62 2.91 10.10
N ARG A 28 -19.31 1.95 9.45
CA ARG A 28 -20.77 1.80 9.55
C ARG A 28 -21.19 1.38 10.96
N LYS A 29 -20.28 0.76 11.72
CA LYS A 29 -20.47 0.35 13.12
C LYS A 29 -19.83 1.33 14.12
N MET A 30 -19.37 2.49 13.67
CA MET A 30 -18.85 3.56 14.53
C MET A 30 -19.89 4.67 14.68
N GLY A 31 -19.67 5.62 15.58
CA GLY A 31 -20.51 6.81 15.74
C GLY A 31 -20.48 7.40 17.14
N GLY A 32 -20.74 8.70 17.28
CA GLY A 32 -20.85 9.34 18.60
C GLY A 32 -19.57 9.35 19.46
N LEU A 33 -18.40 9.08 18.86
CA LEU A 33 -17.13 8.95 19.57
C LEU A 33 -16.54 10.29 20.05
N ARG A 34 -17.02 11.44 19.53
CA ARG A 34 -16.46 12.77 19.84
C ARG A 34 -16.33 13.10 21.33
N LYS A 35 -17.25 12.59 22.15
CA LYS A 35 -17.28 12.84 23.61
C LYS A 35 -16.43 11.85 24.39
N LYS A 36 -16.20 10.65 23.83
CA LYS A 36 -15.46 9.56 24.49
C LYS A 36 -13.96 9.64 24.22
N ILE A 37 -13.60 10.05 23.00
CA ILE A 37 -12.20 10.22 22.56
C ILE A 37 -11.93 11.64 22.02
N PRO A 38 -12.05 12.70 22.85
CA PRO A 38 -11.97 14.08 22.41
C PRO A 38 -10.62 14.47 21.82
N VAL A 39 -9.50 13.91 22.30
CA VAL A 39 -8.17 14.29 21.81
C VAL A 39 -8.00 13.78 20.39
N THR A 40 -8.28 12.49 20.17
CA THR A 40 -8.26 11.88 18.83
C THR A 40 -9.22 12.60 17.87
N PHE A 41 -10.41 12.99 18.33
CA PHE A 41 -11.36 13.76 17.54
C PHE A 41 -10.78 15.09 17.04
N TRP A 42 -10.21 15.91 17.93
CA TRP A 42 -9.66 17.21 17.55
C TRP A 42 -8.44 17.07 16.64
N THR A 43 -7.55 16.13 16.93
CA THR A 43 -6.36 15.89 16.09
C THR A 43 -6.75 15.40 14.69
N MET A 44 -7.74 14.50 14.59
CA MET A 44 -8.25 14.03 13.30
C MET A 44 -8.99 15.15 12.55
N THR A 45 -9.71 16.01 13.25
CA THR A 45 -10.38 17.19 12.67
C THR A 45 -9.36 18.16 12.06
N VAL A 46 -8.28 18.48 12.79
CA VAL A 46 -7.19 19.31 12.27
C VAL A 46 -6.59 18.71 10.99
N ALA A 47 -6.34 17.41 11.00
CA ALA A 47 -5.81 16.70 9.83
C ALA A 47 -6.77 16.74 8.64
N THR A 48 -8.06 16.52 8.88
CA THR A 48 -9.14 16.56 7.90
C THR A 48 -9.29 17.95 7.27
N ILE A 49 -9.26 19.01 8.07
CA ILE A 49 -9.34 20.38 7.57
C ILE A 49 -8.07 20.74 6.77
N ALA A 50 -6.90 20.30 7.25
CA ALA A 50 -5.64 20.48 6.55
C ALA A 50 -5.65 19.79 5.18
N ILE A 51 -6.04 18.52 5.09
CA ILE A 51 -6.11 17.82 3.80
C ILE A 51 -7.25 18.35 2.91
N ALA A 52 -8.35 18.85 3.47
CA ALA A 52 -9.42 19.47 2.68
C ALA A 52 -8.99 20.78 2.01
N GLY A 53 -7.89 21.40 2.45
CA GLY A 53 -7.36 22.63 1.87
C GLY A 53 -8.11 23.88 2.33
N ILE A 54 -8.73 23.85 3.51
CA ILE A 54 -9.47 24.98 4.06
C ILE A 54 -8.48 25.95 4.73
N PRO A 55 -8.53 27.27 4.45
CA PRO A 55 -7.71 28.26 5.14
C PRO A 55 -8.00 28.27 6.66
N PRO A 56 -7.00 28.41 7.55
CA PRO A 56 -5.57 28.75 7.33
C PRO A 56 -4.59 27.55 7.36
N PHE A 57 -5.04 26.33 7.07
CA PHE A 57 -4.23 25.12 7.30
C PHE A 57 -3.27 24.82 6.14
N ALA A 58 -2.25 23.99 6.40
CA ALA A 58 -1.14 23.77 5.47
C ALA A 58 -1.50 23.25 4.09
N GLY A 59 -2.56 22.45 3.96
CA GLY A 59 -2.96 21.92 2.66
C GLY A 59 -3.58 22.97 1.73
N PHE A 60 -3.99 24.14 2.25
CA PHE A 60 -4.42 25.27 1.40
C PHE A 60 -3.25 25.74 0.54
N PHE A 61 -2.15 26.15 1.16
CA PHE A 61 -0.97 26.69 0.47
C PHE A 61 -0.38 25.69 -0.54
N SER A 62 -0.24 24.42 -0.15
CA SER A 62 0.35 23.41 -1.05
C SER A 62 -0.57 23.00 -2.21
N LYS A 63 -1.89 22.97 -2.01
CA LYS A 63 -2.82 22.57 -3.09
C LYS A 63 -3.08 23.69 -4.07
N ASP A 64 -3.21 24.91 -3.57
CA ASP A 64 -3.51 26.07 -4.39
C ASP A 64 -2.40 26.35 -5.41
N GLU A 65 -1.15 26.26 -4.98
CA GLU A 65 0.00 26.42 -5.87
C GLU A 65 0.03 25.38 -6.99
N ILE A 66 -0.26 24.11 -6.68
CA ILE A 66 -0.30 23.04 -7.70
C ILE A 66 -1.45 23.27 -8.69
N LEU A 67 -2.63 23.67 -8.22
CA LEU A 67 -3.76 24.00 -9.08
C LEU A 67 -3.43 25.18 -10.00
N TRP A 68 -2.82 26.22 -9.46
CA TRP A 68 -2.39 27.38 -10.23
C TRP A 68 -1.40 27.01 -11.34
N ARG A 69 -0.37 26.22 -11.01
CA ARG A 69 0.60 25.71 -12.01
C ARG A 69 -0.03 24.77 -13.03
N ALA A 70 -0.99 23.93 -12.62
CA ALA A 70 -1.72 23.05 -13.53
C ALA A 70 -2.55 23.86 -14.55
N TYR A 71 -3.19 24.94 -14.12
CA TYR A 71 -3.95 25.84 -15.00
C TYR A 71 -3.07 26.50 -16.05
N GLN A 72 -1.86 26.92 -15.67
CA GLN A 72 -0.88 27.50 -16.60
C GLN A 72 -0.46 26.52 -17.71
N THR A 73 -0.54 25.21 -17.46
CA THR A 73 -0.22 24.18 -18.46
C THR A 73 -1.46 23.82 -19.30
N SER A 74 -2.58 23.50 -18.63
CA SER A 74 -3.83 23.14 -19.29
C SER A 74 -5.01 23.29 -18.33
N TRP A 75 -6.07 23.91 -18.82
CA TRP A 75 -7.32 24.06 -18.05
C TRP A 75 -7.95 22.70 -17.68
N ILE A 76 -7.70 21.64 -18.46
CA ILE A 76 -8.19 20.28 -18.16
C ILE A 76 -7.55 19.73 -16.88
N PHE A 77 -6.23 19.90 -16.71
CA PHE A 77 -5.54 19.43 -15.51
C PHE A 77 -5.99 20.19 -14.27
N TRP A 78 -6.24 21.50 -14.41
CA TRP A 78 -6.84 22.28 -13.35
C TRP A 78 -8.24 21.78 -12.98
N LEU A 79 -9.11 21.51 -13.96
CA LEU A 79 -10.46 20.99 -13.71
C LEU A 79 -10.43 19.62 -13.01
N VAL A 80 -9.58 18.70 -13.47
CA VAL A 80 -9.41 17.39 -12.83
C VAL A 80 -8.90 17.55 -11.39
N GLY A 81 -7.95 18.46 -11.17
CA GLY A 81 -7.46 18.81 -9.83
C GLY A 81 -8.56 19.36 -8.93
N LEU A 82 -9.41 20.24 -9.45
CA LEU A 82 -10.53 20.84 -8.72
C LEU A 82 -11.57 19.79 -8.31
N ILE A 83 -11.98 18.92 -9.25
CA ILE A 83 -12.91 17.82 -8.96
C ILE A 83 -12.31 16.88 -7.92
N THR A 84 -11.01 16.57 -8.03
CA THR A 84 -10.30 15.73 -7.06
C THR A 84 -10.24 16.37 -5.67
N ALA A 85 -10.02 17.68 -5.60
CA ALA A 85 -10.03 18.43 -4.35
C ALA A 85 -11.41 18.41 -3.67
N PHE A 86 -12.47 18.59 -4.46
CA PHE A 86 -13.86 18.45 -4.00
C PHE A 86 -14.14 17.04 -3.44
N ILE A 87 -13.83 15.98 -4.21
CA ILE A 87 -14.02 14.59 -3.79
C ILE A 87 -13.21 14.31 -2.51
N THR A 88 -11.98 14.84 -2.43
CA THR A 88 -11.13 14.75 -1.24
C THR A 88 -11.78 15.34 -0.01
N SER A 89 -12.28 16.56 -0.10
CA SER A 89 -13.00 17.17 1.01
C SER A 89 -14.22 16.32 1.41
N PHE A 90 -15.02 15.87 0.42
CA PHE A 90 -16.22 15.08 0.67
C PHE A 90 -15.93 13.77 1.43
N TYR A 91 -15.00 12.92 0.97
CA TYR A 91 -14.75 11.65 1.65
C TYR A 91 -14.05 11.82 3.01
N MET A 92 -13.26 12.88 3.19
CA MET A 92 -12.60 13.16 4.47
C MET A 92 -13.58 13.65 5.54
N PHE A 93 -14.54 14.50 5.17
CA PHE A 93 -15.61 14.90 6.08
C PHE A 93 -16.64 13.79 6.30
N ARG A 94 -16.93 12.97 5.29
CA ARG A 94 -17.67 11.71 5.49
C ARG A 94 -17.02 10.87 6.57
N LEU A 95 -15.68 10.71 6.51
CA LEU A 95 -14.94 9.95 7.51
C LEU A 95 -15.18 10.52 8.91
N LEU A 96 -14.98 11.83 9.08
CA LEU A 96 -15.16 12.51 10.35
C LEU A 96 -16.59 12.37 10.90
N PHE A 97 -17.61 12.56 10.05
CA PHE A 97 -19.01 12.53 10.47
C PHE A 97 -19.50 11.13 10.83
N MET A 98 -19.15 10.12 10.05
CA MET A 98 -19.54 8.74 10.35
C MET A 98 -18.88 8.22 11.63
N THR A 99 -17.62 8.56 11.89
CA THR A 99 -16.88 8.04 13.06
C THR A 99 -17.28 8.75 14.36
N PHE A 100 -17.39 10.08 14.35
CA PHE A 100 -17.48 10.85 15.60
C PHE A 100 -18.88 11.42 15.91
N PHE A 101 -19.75 11.53 14.92
CA PHE A 101 -21.09 12.12 15.07
C PHE A 101 -22.19 11.05 15.03
N GLY A 102 -23.41 11.46 15.37
CA GLY A 102 -24.56 10.55 15.50
C GLY A 102 -24.50 9.68 16.75
N GLN A 103 -25.30 8.61 16.74
CA GLN A 103 -25.30 7.58 17.78
C GLN A 103 -24.25 6.52 17.45
N TYR A 104 -23.72 5.86 18.48
CA TYR A 104 -22.83 4.71 18.30
C TYR A 104 -23.63 3.54 17.72
N ARG A 105 -23.07 2.87 16.71
CA ARG A 105 -23.73 1.82 15.91
C ARG A 105 -23.06 0.44 16.03
N GLY A 106 -22.08 0.30 16.92
CA GLY A 106 -21.38 -0.96 17.16
C GLY A 106 -22.04 -1.74 18.28
N ASP A 107 -21.74 -3.04 18.36
CA ASP A 107 -22.19 -3.87 19.47
C ASP A 107 -21.52 -3.43 20.78
N ALA A 108 -22.34 -3.26 21.82
CA ALA A 108 -21.84 -2.94 23.16
C ALA A 108 -21.17 -4.15 23.85
N GLU A 109 -21.40 -5.37 23.36
CA GLU A 109 -20.91 -6.62 23.94
C GLU A 109 -19.57 -7.09 23.38
N THR A 110 -19.14 -6.60 22.21
CA THR A 110 -17.80 -6.89 21.64
C THR A 110 -16.66 -6.20 22.39
N HIS A 111 -16.93 -5.58 23.54
CA HIS A 111 -15.93 -5.26 24.57
C HIS A 111 -15.40 -6.53 25.27
N GLY A 112 -14.97 -7.50 24.46
CA GLY A 112 -14.34 -8.73 24.88
C GLY A 112 -12.98 -8.44 25.53
N HIS A 113 -12.80 -9.01 26.72
CA HIS A 113 -11.54 -9.20 27.43
C HIS A 113 -10.84 -7.92 27.95
N GLY A 114 -11.27 -7.46 29.12
CA GLY A 114 -10.38 -6.83 30.12
C GLY A 114 -10.09 -5.34 30.01
N HIS A 115 -10.40 -4.66 28.90
CA HIS A 115 -10.22 -3.22 28.76
C HIS A 115 -11.58 -2.51 28.77
N GLY A 116 -11.86 -1.79 29.84
CA GLY A 116 -13.19 -1.22 30.13
C GLY A 116 -13.61 -0.12 29.17
N GLY A 117 -14.67 -0.37 28.39
CA GLY A 117 -15.40 0.64 27.61
C GLY A 117 -14.58 1.41 26.57
N ILE A 118 -15.27 2.26 25.80
CA ILE A 118 -14.60 3.16 24.84
C ILE A 118 -13.87 4.25 25.62
N HIS A 119 -12.55 4.23 25.54
CA HIS A 119 -11.67 5.21 26.18
C HIS A 119 -10.62 5.73 25.20
N GLU A 120 -9.97 6.83 25.57
CA GLU A 120 -8.87 7.41 24.81
C GLU A 120 -7.63 6.51 24.86
N SER A 121 -6.84 6.50 23.78
CA SER A 121 -5.60 5.74 23.72
C SER A 121 -4.55 6.23 24.75
N PRO A 122 -3.60 5.38 25.15
CA PRO A 122 -2.51 5.77 26.04
C PRO A 122 -1.70 6.96 25.49
N TRP A 123 -1.04 7.71 26.39
CA TRP A 123 -0.25 8.88 26.02
C TRP A 123 0.87 8.61 24.99
N VAL A 124 1.38 7.39 24.93
CA VAL A 124 2.38 6.98 23.93
C VAL A 124 1.82 7.05 22.50
N MET A 125 0.51 6.86 22.32
CA MET A 125 -0.16 7.09 21.04
C MET A 125 -0.56 8.56 20.88
N LEU A 126 -1.09 9.21 21.91
CA LEU A 126 -1.59 10.60 21.81
C LEU A 126 -0.50 11.65 21.60
N GLY A 127 0.69 11.47 22.17
CA GLY A 127 1.81 12.41 22.03
C GLY A 127 2.15 12.70 20.56
N PRO A 128 2.45 11.66 19.75
CA PRO A 128 2.66 11.81 18.31
C PRO A 128 1.50 12.49 17.57
N LEU A 129 0.24 12.19 17.94
CA LEU A 129 -0.95 12.82 17.33
C LEU A 129 -0.93 14.34 17.52
N VAL A 130 -0.72 14.81 18.75
CA VAL A 130 -0.72 16.25 19.07
C VAL A 130 0.43 16.98 18.37
N ILE A 131 1.62 16.37 18.35
CA ILE A 131 2.80 16.94 17.67
C ILE A 131 2.52 17.08 16.16
N LEU A 132 2.02 16.02 15.52
CA LEU A 132 1.70 16.07 14.09
C LEU A 132 0.54 17.02 13.77
N ALA A 133 -0.42 17.20 14.69
CA ALA A 133 -1.48 18.19 14.55
C ALA A 133 -0.91 19.62 14.56
N ALA A 134 -0.01 19.92 15.49
CA ALA A 134 0.68 21.20 15.51
C ALA A 134 1.50 21.44 14.22
N LEU A 135 2.24 20.42 13.75
CA LEU A 135 3.00 20.49 12.50
C LEU A 135 2.12 20.64 11.26
N SER A 136 0.90 20.08 11.27
CA SER A 136 -0.07 20.23 10.17
C SER A 136 -0.67 21.64 10.10
N ILE A 137 -0.64 22.38 11.21
CA ILE A 137 -1.02 23.80 11.24
C ILE A 137 0.18 24.65 10.83
N VAL A 138 1.30 24.53 11.55
CA VAL A 138 2.47 25.42 11.41
C VAL A 138 3.27 25.14 10.14
N GLY A 139 3.41 23.87 9.73
CA GLY A 139 4.23 23.48 8.57
C GLY A 139 3.76 24.08 7.25
N GLY A 140 2.49 24.51 7.18
CA GLY A 140 1.95 25.26 6.06
C GLY A 140 2.49 26.67 5.94
N TRP A 141 2.67 27.34 7.08
CA TRP A 141 3.09 28.73 7.16
C TRP A 141 4.57 28.92 6.78
N VAL A 142 5.38 27.86 6.87
CA VAL A 142 6.79 27.89 6.45
C VAL A 142 6.93 27.87 4.91
N GLY A 143 5.96 27.29 4.22
CA GLY A 143 5.94 27.14 2.76
C GLY A 143 4.99 28.09 2.03
N VAL A 144 4.66 29.25 2.61
CA VAL A 144 3.71 30.19 2.00
C VAL A 144 4.28 30.73 0.67
N PRO A 145 3.53 30.60 -0.45
CA PRO A 145 3.87 31.14 -1.75
C PRO A 145 4.19 32.64 -1.74
N GLY A 146 5.13 33.08 -2.59
CA GLY A 146 5.43 34.50 -2.86
C GLY A 146 4.19 35.31 -3.23
N SER A 147 3.27 34.72 -3.98
CA SER A 147 2.02 35.33 -4.43
C SER A 147 1.02 35.68 -3.33
N LEU A 148 1.12 35.04 -2.16
CA LEU A 148 0.33 35.35 -0.96
C LEU A 148 1.11 36.21 0.05
N GLY A 149 2.27 36.76 -0.34
CA GLY A 149 3.14 37.57 0.51
C GLY A 149 4.15 36.77 1.35
N GLY A 150 4.35 35.48 1.04
CA GLY A 150 5.29 34.60 1.74
C GLY A 150 6.71 34.64 1.15
N GLY A 151 7.70 34.18 1.93
CA GLY A 151 9.11 34.23 1.53
C GLY A 151 9.61 33.08 0.66
N ASN A 152 8.77 32.07 0.35
CA ASN A 152 9.17 30.84 -0.34
C ASN A 152 10.45 30.21 0.25
N HIS A 153 10.55 30.20 1.59
CA HIS A 153 11.75 29.73 2.29
C HIS A 153 12.09 28.27 1.98
N PHE A 154 11.06 27.45 1.73
CA PHE A 154 11.22 26.03 1.36
C PHE A 154 11.84 25.85 -0.02
N ASP A 155 11.34 26.57 -1.02
CA ASP A 155 11.88 26.53 -2.38
C ASP A 155 13.34 27.00 -2.40
N LYS A 156 13.62 28.13 -1.73
CA LYS A 156 14.98 28.67 -1.59
C LYS A 156 15.96 27.70 -0.91
N PHE A 157 15.49 26.96 0.10
CA PHE A 157 16.30 25.94 0.78
C PHE A 157 16.61 24.74 -0.12
N LEU A 158 15.67 24.32 -0.97
CA LEU A 158 15.84 23.14 -1.84
C LEU A 158 16.49 23.45 -3.19
N ARG A 159 16.55 24.72 -3.62
CA ARG A 159 17.20 25.18 -4.86
C ARG A 159 18.59 24.54 -5.13
N PRO A 160 19.50 24.38 -4.15
CA PRO A 160 20.81 23.76 -4.39
C PRO A 160 20.74 22.28 -4.81
N VAL A 161 19.78 21.52 -4.29
CA VAL A 161 19.60 20.08 -4.58
C VAL A 161 19.02 19.87 -5.97
N PHE A 162 18.04 20.70 -6.34
CA PHE A 162 17.44 20.62 -7.68
C PHE A 162 18.37 21.10 -8.79
N ARG A 163 19.30 22.04 -8.52
CA ARG A 163 20.35 22.43 -9.47
C ARG A 163 21.44 21.38 -9.69
N SER A 164 21.68 20.51 -8.72
CA SER A 164 22.72 19.46 -8.80
C SER A 164 22.22 18.15 -9.42
N SER A 165 20.90 18.00 -9.63
CA SER A 165 20.27 16.79 -10.17
C SER A 165 20.20 16.76 -11.71
N THR A 166 20.52 17.85 -12.39
CA THR A 166 20.32 18.06 -13.83
C THR A 166 21.55 18.39 -14.71
N PRO A 167 22.83 18.25 -14.30
CA PRO A 167 23.93 18.30 -15.27
C PRO A 167 24.42 16.94 -15.82
N VAL A 168 24.00 15.79 -15.27
CA VAL A 168 24.69 14.50 -15.55
C VAL A 168 23.89 13.52 -16.41
N LEU A 169 22.56 13.62 -16.47
CA LEU A 169 21.75 12.65 -17.23
C LEU A 169 21.79 12.85 -18.76
N ASN A 170 22.27 13.99 -19.26
CA ASN A 170 22.31 14.30 -20.70
C ASN A 170 23.74 14.29 -21.30
N ALA A 171 24.79 14.00 -20.51
CA ALA A 171 26.17 14.08 -21.00
C ALA A 171 26.64 12.81 -21.75
N GLU A 172 26.06 11.64 -21.47
CA GLU A 172 26.50 10.38 -22.09
C GLU A 172 25.68 9.95 -23.32
N HIS A 173 24.53 10.57 -23.57
CA HIS A 173 23.65 10.26 -24.72
C HIS A 173 23.53 11.36 -25.79
N ALA A 174 24.23 12.49 -25.65
CA ALA A 174 24.21 13.53 -26.67
C ALA A 174 25.15 13.17 -27.82
N GLN A 175 24.60 12.53 -28.87
CA GLN A 175 25.24 12.52 -30.18
C GLN A 175 25.45 13.97 -30.64
N ALA A 176 26.66 14.26 -31.15
CA ALA A 176 27.06 15.57 -31.62
C ALA A 176 26.13 16.06 -32.75
N GLY A 177 25.14 16.88 -32.41
CA GLY A 177 24.22 17.49 -33.38
C GLY A 177 22.79 17.71 -32.87
N GLU A 178 22.35 17.01 -31.83
CA GLU A 178 21.03 17.25 -31.23
C GLU A 178 21.13 18.34 -30.15
N THR A 179 20.84 19.57 -30.55
CA THR A 179 20.43 20.58 -29.59
C THR A 179 19.07 20.15 -29.05
N ALA A 180 19.06 19.50 -27.89
CA ALA A 180 17.86 19.41 -27.08
C ALA A 180 17.29 20.83 -26.99
N PRO A 181 15.99 21.06 -27.28
CA PRO A 181 15.42 22.38 -27.14
C PRO A 181 15.74 22.87 -25.74
N ALA A 182 16.29 24.09 -25.63
CA ALA A 182 16.63 24.69 -24.36
C ALA A 182 15.49 24.42 -23.38
N GLU A 183 15.79 23.70 -22.31
CA GLU A 183 14.86 23.49 -21.21
C GLU A 183 14.43 24.90 -20.80
N LYS A 184 13.18 25.26 -21.15
CA LYS A 184 12.62 26.54 -20.70
C LYS A 184 12.78 26.51 -19.20
N GLU A 185 13.53 27.47 -18.70
CA GLU A 185 13.63 27.75 -17.28
C GLU A 185 12.24 27.54 -16.66
N THR A 186 12.13 26.55 -15.78
CA THR A 186 11.04 26.52 -14.80
C THR A 186 11.23 27.65 -13.76
N GLU A 187 12.18 28.55 -13.98
CA GLU A 187 12.02 29.97 -13.62
C GLU A 187 11.08 30.63 -14.64
N GLY A 188 9.79 30.32 -14.55
CA GLY A 188 8.85 31.35 -14.95
C GLY A 188 9.08 32.52 -13.99
N GLU A 189 9.58 33.67 -14.49
CA GLU A 189 9.28 34.97 -13.86
C GLU A 189 7.85 34.88 -13.30
N GLU A 190 7.61 35.29 -12.05
CA GLU A 190 6.23 35.42 -11.56
C GLU A 190 5.45 36.16 -12.65
N PRO A 191 4.57 35.47 -13.40
CA PRO A 191 3.95 36.10 -14.53
C PRO A 191 3.10 37.19 -13.93
N LYS A 192 3.17 38.40 -14.51
CA LYS A 192 2.25 39.51 -14.21
C LYS A 192 0.80 39.18 -14.64
N THR A 193 0.35 37.94 -14.49
CA THR A 193 -1.07 37.60 -14.40
C THR A 193 -1.61 38.29 -13.15
N GLY A 194 -2.65 39.10 -13.33
CA GLY A 194 -3.18 39.94 -12.26
C GLY A 194 -3.50 39.12 -11.02
N HIS A 195 -3.05 39.58 -9.84
CA HIS A 195 -3.38 38.99 -8.53
C HIS A 195 -4.88 38.64 -8.40
N ALA A 196 -5.76 39.36 -9.10
CA ALA A 196 -7.18 39.09 -9.18
C ALA A 196 -7.52 37.70 -9.76
N THR A 197 -6.82 37.24 -10.80
CA THR A 197 -7.07 35.93 -11.42
C THR A 197 -6.63 34.80 -10.49
N GLU A 198 -5.45 34.91 -9.89
CA GLU A 198 -4.96 33.93 -8.91
C GLU A 198 -5.93 33.82 -7.73
N LEU A 199 -6.30 34.95 -7.12
CA LEU A 199 -7.31 35.00 -6.05
C LEU A 199 -8.65 34.39 -6.46
N MET A 200 -9.08 34.56 -7.72
CA MET A 200 -10.32 33.95 -8.21
C MET A 200 -10.22 32.42 -8.24
N PHE A 201 -9.12 31.87 -8.76
CA PHE A 201 -8.88 30.43 -8.82
C PHE A 201 -8.70 29.81 -7.42
N THR A 202 -8.00 30.51 -6.54
CA THR A 202 -7.91 30.18 -5.12
C THR A 202 -9.29 30.16 -4.47
N GLY A 203 -10.11 31.17 -4.72
CA GLY A 203 -11.49 31.24 -4.24
C GLY A 203 -12.34 30.06 -4.72
N ILE A 204 -12.22 29.66 -5.99
CA ILE A 204 -12.91 28.50 -6.55
C ILE A 204 -12.44 27.19 -5.89
N SER A 205 -11.12 27.03 -5.70
CA SER A 205 -10.53 25.86 -5.02
C SER A 205 -11.03 25.72 -3.58
N VAL A 206 -11.00 26.82 -2.82
CA VAL A 206 -11.53 26.88 -1.45
C VAL A 206 -13.04 26.60 -1.44
N GLY A 207 -13.78 27.18 -2.39
CA GLY A 207 -15.20 26.93 -2.58
C GLY A 207 -15.51 25.45 -2.82
N ALA A 208 -14.72 24.76 -3.64
CA ALA A 208 -14.84 23.32 -3.86
C ALA A 208 -14.58 22.52 -2.57
N GLY A 209 -13.59 22.93 -1.75
CA GLY A 209 -13.37 22.37 -0.43
C GLY A 209 -14.59 22.51 0.50
N PHE A 210 -15.15 23.71 0.60
CA PHE A 210 -16.37 23.97 1.39
C PHE A 210 -17.60 23.25 0.84
N LEU A 211 -17.75 23.12 -0.47
CA LEU A 211 -18.84 22.37 -1.10
C LEU A 211 -18.77 20.88 -0.71
N GLY A 212 -17.57 20.29 -0.71
CA GLY A 212 -17.36 18.91 -0.27
C GLY A 212 -17.74 18.70 1.20
N LEU A 213 -17.33 19.62 2.08
CA LEU A 213 -17.74 19.66 3.48
C LEU A 213 -19.27 19.76 3.62
N PHE A 214 -19.87 20.70 2.91
CA PHE A 214 -21.31 20.97 2.97
C PHE A 214 -22.13 19.76 2.52
N LEU A 215 -21.76 19.12 1.40
CA LEU A 215 -22.43 17.92 0.92
C LEU A 215 -22.23 16.72 1.85
N ALA A 216 -21.04 16.56 2.43
CA ALA A 216 -20.80 15.53 3.44
C ALA A 216 -21.67 15.76 4.68
N TRP A 217 -21.80 17.01 5.14
CA TRP A 217 -22.66 17.37 6.26
C TRP A 217 -24.14 17.09 5.95
N LEU A 218 -24.58 17.45 4.74
CA LEU A 218 -25.95 17.19 4.28
C LEU A 218 -26.25 15.68 4.29
N PHE A 219 -25.34 14.86 3.78
CA PHE A 219 -25.57 13.43 3.59
C PHE A 219 -25.39 12.59 4.86
N TYR A 220 -24.49 12.97 5.76
CA TYR A 220 -24.14 12.15 6.93
C TYR A 220 -24.63 12.71 8.27
N ILE A 221 -25.02 13.98 8.34
CA ILE A 221 -25.60 14.59 9.55
C ILE A 221 -27.07 14.95 9.33
N ARG A 222 -27.40 15.70 8.27
CA ARG A 222 -28.75 16.25 8.10
C ARG A 222 -29.77 15.23 7.56
N SER A 223 -29.34 14.39 6.62
CA SER A 223 -30.20 13.39 5.95
C SER A 223 -29.44 12.07 5.69
N PRO A 224 -29.22 11.24 6.74
CA PRO A 224 -28.44 9.98 6.65
C PRO A 224 -28.99 8.92 5.69
N GLU A 225 -30.23 9.06 5.22
CA GLU A 225 -30.88 8.14 4.27
C GLU A 225 -30.39 8.35 2.82
N MET A 226 -29.89 9.54 2.49
CA MET A 226 -29.54 9.94 1.12
C MET A 226 -28.46 9.05 0.48
N PRO A 227 -27.35 8.68 1.16
CA PRO A 227 -26.36 7.79 0.57
C PRO A 227 -26.94 6.43 0.16
N GLY A 228 -27.85 5.87 0.98
CA GLY A 228 -28.50 4.59 0.68
C GLY A 228 -29.42 4.67 -0.55
N LEU A 229 -30.19 5.76 -0.66
CA LEU A 229 -31.04 6.02 -1.82
C LEU A 229 -30.22 6.21 -3.11
N MET A 230 -29.09 6.92 -3.02
CA MET A 230 -28.19 7.10 -4.17
C MET A 230 -27.53 5.78 -4.59
N ALA A 231 -27.12 4.94 -3.63
CA ALA A 231 -26.57 3.62 -3.91
C ALA A 231 -27.60 2.72 -4.61
N ALA A 232 -28.86 2.75 -4.17
CA ALA A 232 -29.95 2.00 -4.81
C ALA A 232 -30.24 2.50 -6.24
N LYS A 233 -30.23 3.82 -6.45
CA LYS A 233 -30.49 4.43 -7.76
C LYS A 233 -29.34 4.18 -8.77
N PHE A 234 -28.10 4.26 -8.32
CA PHE A 234 -26.90 4.12 -9.15
C PHE A 234 -26.15 2.83 -8.84
N HIS A 235 -26.88 1.72 -8.69
CA HIS A 235 -26.32 0.43 -8.27
C HIS A 235 -25.05 0.02 -9.04
N GLY A 236 -25.06 0.08 -10.37
CA GLY A 236 -23.90 -0.29 -11.19
C GLY A 236 -22.65 0.56 -10.90
N LEU A 237 -22.80 1.89 -10.84
CA LEU A 237 -21.70 2.80 -10.52
C LEU A 237 -21.25 2.65 -9.07
N TYR A 238 -22.19 2.46 -8.14
CA TYR A 238 -21.89 2.23 -6.74
C TYR A 238 -21.04 0.96 -6.55
N HIS A 239 -21.42 -0.16 -7.16
CA HIS A 239 -20.65 -1.40 -7.11
C HIS A 239 -19.28 -1.24 -7.75
N ALA A 240 -19.19 -0.59 -8.92
CA ALA A 240 -17.90 -0.31 -9.53
C ALA A 240 -16.94 0.45 -8.62
N LEU A 241 -17.43 1.43 -7.85
CA LEU A 241 -16.61 2.18 -6.90
C LEU A 241 -16.34 1.40 -5.61
N ALA A 242 -17.35 0.69 -5.09
CA ALA A 242 -17.26 -0.07 -3.84
C ALA A 242 -16.31 -1.27 -3.97
N ASP A 243 -16.33 -1.93 -5.13
CA ASP A 243 -15.47 -3.07 -5.47
C ASP A 243 -14.13 -2.61 -6.10
N LYS A 244 -13.71 -1.36 -5.83
CA LYS A 244 -12.41 -0.78 -6.26
C LYS A 244 -12.13 -0.94 -7.77
N TYR A 245 -13.15 -0.77 -8.60
CA TYR A 245 -13.09 -0.94 -10.05
C TYR A 245 -12.72 -2.36 -10.52
N TRP A 246 -12.89 -3.37 -9.68
CA TRP A 246 -12.50 -4.76 -9.91
C TRP A 246 -11.01 -4.96 -10.25
N VAL A 247 -10.15 -4.00 -9.87
CA VAL A 247 -8.72 -4.04 -10.17
C VAL A 247 -8.06 -5.21 -9.43
N ASP A 248 -8.44 -5.45 -8.18
CA ASP A 248 -7.90 -6.54 -7.36
C ASP A 248 -8.26 -7.92 -7.97
N GLU A 249 -9.49 -8.08 -8.44
CA GLU A 249 -10.01 -9.29 -9.08
C GLU A 249 -9.36 -9.53 -10.44
N LEU A 250 -9.22 -8.47 -11.25
CA LEU A 250 -8.56 -8.52 -12.54
C LEU A 250 -7.08 -8.91 -12.37
N TYR A 251 -6.38 -8.29 -11.42
CA TYR A 251 -5.00 -8.64 -11.11
C TYR A 251 -4.86 -10.08 -10.62
N SER A 252 -5.77 -10.51 -9.75
CA SER A 252 -5.85 -11.88 -9.26
C SER A 252 -6.07 -12.89 -10.39
N TRP A 253 -6.96 -12.57 -11.34
CA TRP A 253 -7.28 -13.45 -12.46
C TRP A 253 -6.19 -13.50 -13.53
N ILE A 254 -5.58 -12.36 -13.87
CA ILE A 254 -4.54 -12.27 -14.90
C ILE A 254 -3.19 -12.79 -14.40
N PHE A 255 -2.81 -12.46 -13.16
CA PHE A 255 -1.46 -12.73 -12.66
C PHE A 255 -1.42 -13.78 -11.56
N VAL A 256 -2.21 -13.62 -10.49
CA VAL A 256 -2.06 -14.45 -9.28
C VAL A 256 -2.48 -15.89 -9.51
N LYS A 257 -3.70 -16.13 -10.00
CA LYS A 257 -4.24 -17.49 -10.20
C LYS A 257 -3.42 -18.29 -11.22
N PRO A 258 -3.03 -17.74 -12.39
CA PRO A 258 -2.18 -18.47 -13.33
C PRO A 258 -0.81 -18.79 -12.73
N LEU A 259 -0.20 -17.86 -12.00
CA LEU A 259 1.09 -18.09 -11.36
C LEU A 259 1.02 -19.21 -10.31
N ILE A 260 -0.02 -19.22 -9.47
CA ILE A 260 -0.26 -20.29 -8.48
C ILE A 260 -0.54 -21.62 -9.19
N ALA A 261 -1.32 -21.62 -10.28
CA ALA A 261 -1.60 -22.83 -11.03
C ALA A 261 -0.34 -23.43 -11.67
N ILE A 262 0.51 -22.60 -12.28
CA ILE A 262 1.81 -23.00 -12.81
C ILE A 262 2.70 -23.53 -11.69
N SER A 263 2.75 -22.84 -10.54
CA SER A 263 3.47 -23.30 -9.35
C SER A 263 3.03 -24.69 -8.90
N GLY A 264 1.73 -24.90 -8.75
CA GLY A 264 1.17 -26.17 -8.30
C GLY A 264 1.31 -27.32 -9.31
N ILE A 265 1.21 -27.04 -10.61
CA ILE A 265 1.28 -28.09 -11.64
C ILE A 265 2.72 -28.42 -11.98
N VAL A 266 3.55 -27.41 -12.29
CA VAL A 266 4.89 -27.62 -12.82
C VAL A 266 5.88 -27.87 -11.69
N PHE A 267 5.94 -26.97 -10.70
CA PHE A 267 6.97 -27.05 -9.67
C PHE A 267 6.62 -28.09 -8.61
N TRP A 268 5.39 -28.08 -8.08
CA TRP A 268 5.00 -29.05 -7.06
C TRP A 268 4.77 -30.46 -7.63
N ARG A 269 3.80 -30.63 -8.54
CA ARG A 269 3.48 -31.98 -9.05
C ARG A 269 4.52 -32.51 -10.04
N GLY A 270 5.02 -31.64 -10.92
CA GLY A 270 5.97 -32.03 -11.96
C GLY A 270 7.36 -32.31 -11.40
N ILE A 271 7.98 -31.32 -10.76
CA ILE A 271 9.37 -31.41 -10.33
C ILE A 271 9.48 -32.12 -8.97
N ASP A 272 8.78 -31.65 -7.94
CA ASP A 272 8.96 -32.16 -6.59
C ASP A 272 8.46 -33.61 -6.47
N GLN A 273 7.16 -33.83 -6.66
CA GLN A 273 6.57 -35.17 -6.56
C GLN A 273 6.97 -36.07 -7.73
N GLY A 274 7.04 -35.51 -8.94
CA GLY A 274 7.26 -36.31 -10.16
C GLY A 274 8.71 -36.70 -10.42
N VAL A 275 9.67 -35.85 -10.06
CA VAL A 275 11.10 -36.09 -10.32
C VAL A 275 11.86 -36.37 -9.03
N ILE A 276 11.75 -35.49 -8.03
CA ILE A 276 12.57 -35.59 -6.81
C ILE A 276 12.13 -36.80 -5.99
N ASP A 277 10.86 -36.87 -5.59
CA ASP A 277 10.33 -37.96 -4.77
C ASP A 277 10.42 -39.29 -5.51
N ALA A 278 10.02 -39.33 -6.79
CA ALA A 278 10.10 -40.54 -7.60
C ALA A 278 11.53 -41.10 -7.72
N THR A 279 12.54 -40.22 -7.82
CA THR A 279 13.95 -40.66 -7.87
C THR A 279 14.40 -41.22 -6.52
N LEU A 280 14.03 -40.55 -5.43
CA LEU A 280 14.36 -40.98 -4.07
C LEU A 280 13.70 -42.32 -3.74
N ASP A 281 12.39 -42.44 -3.94
CA ASP A 281 11.65 -43.66 -3.67
C ASP A 281 12.12 -44.81 -4.56
N GLY A 282 12.34 -44.56 -5.85
CA GLY A 282 12.90 -45.57 -6.76
C GLY A 282 14.29 -46.07 -6.33
N SER A 283 15.13 -45.19 -5.80
CA SER A 283 16.43 -45.60 -5.24
C SER A 283 16.29 -46.45 -3.98
N ALA A 284 15.33 -46.12 -3.12
CA ALA A 284 15.04 -46.87 -1.91
C ALA A 284 14.45 -48.25 -2.22
N ASP A 285 13.52 -48.33 -3.18
CA ASP A 285 12.92 -49.59 -3.64
C ASP A 285 13.96 -50.50 -4.28
N THR A 286 14.84 -49.95 -5.12
CA THR A 286 15.95 -50.72 -5.70
C THR A 286 16.85 -51.30 -4.60
N ALA A 287 17.16 -50.53 -3.55
CA ALA A 287 17.95 -51.02 -2.43
C ALA A 287 17.23 -52.12 -1.63
N ARG A 288 15.90 -52.00 -1.45
CA ARG A 288 15.07 -53.03 -0.82
C ARG A 288 15.05 -54.31 -1.65
N ASP A 289 14.87 -54.21 -2.96
CA ASP A 289 14.86 -55.37 -3.87
C ASP A 289 16.20 -56.12 -3.85
N VAL A 290 17.32 -55.39 -3.86
CA VAL A 290 18.66 -55.99 -3.72
C VAL A 290 18.78 -56.72 -2.37
N SER A 291 18.33 -56.08 -1.29
CA SER A 291 18.39 -56.64 0.06
C SER A 291 17.52 -57.89 0.19
N ASP A 292 16.31 -57.88 -0.37
CA ASP A 292 15.39 -59.01 -0.35
C ASP A 292 15.90 -60.18 -1.18
N ASN A 293 16.48 -59.93 -2.36
CA ASN A 293 17.13 -60.99 -3.15
C ASN A 293 18.31 -61.62 -2.40
N LEU A 294 19.17 -60.81 -1.77
CA LEU A 294 20.28 -61.30 -0.93
C LEU A 294 19.77 -62.11 0.27
N ARG A 295 18.66 -61.69 0.89
CA ARG A 295 18.02 -62.44 1.98
C ARG A 295 17.57 -63.82 1.53
N HIS A 296 16.95 -63.94 0.35
CA HIS A 296 16.51 -65.24 -0.16
C HIS A 296 17.67 -66.17 -0.56
N MET A 297 18.87 -65.64 -0.85
CA MET A 297 20.07 -66.47 -1.04
C MET A 297 20.52 -67.15 0.26
N GLN A 298 20.17 -66.61 1.43
CA GLN A 298 20.41 -67.23 2.72
C GLN A 298 19.27 -68.17 3.11
N SER A 299 19.32 -69.40 2.57
CA SER A 299 18.26 -70.41 2.77
C SER A 299 18.35 -71.19 4.08
N GLY A 300 19.40 -71.00 4.89
CA GLY A 300 19.64 -71.77 6.12
C GLY A 300 20.06 -73.23 5.89
N ASN A 301 20.22 -73.66 4.63
CA ASN A 301 20.61 -75.02 4.27
C ASN A 301 22.14 -75.16 4.15
N LEU A 302 22.77 -75.85 5.11
CA LEU A 302 24.23 -76.12 5.16
C LEU A 302 24.82 -76.68 3.86
N ARG A 303 24.05 -77.50 3.11
CA ARG A 303 24.50 -78.06 1.82
C ARG A 303 24.65 -77.01 0.73
N SER A 304 23.75 -76.03 0.69
CA SER A 304 23.81 -74.92 -0.28
C SER A 304 25.00 -74.01 -0.01
N TYR A 305 25.34 -73.76 1.26
CA TYR A 305 26.53 -72.98 1.63
C TYR A 305 27.84 -73.66 1.22
N ALA A 306 27.97 -74.97 1.43
CA ALA A 306 29.14 -75.73 0.98
C ALA A 306 29.33 -75.63 -0.56
N GLY A 307 28.23 -75.67 -1.32
CA GLY A 307 28.23 -75.43 -2.77
C GLY A 307 28.74 -74.04 -3.15
N TRP A 308 28.26 -72.98 -2.49
CA TRP A 308 28.73 -71.60 -2.74
C TRP A 308 30.22 -71.42 -2.44
N VAL A 309 30.74 -72.02 -1.37
CA VAL A 309 32.17 -71.97 -1.03
C VAL A 309 33.02 -72.68 -2.09
N ALA A 310 32.60 -73.85 -2.57
CA ALA A 310 33.31 -74.57 -3.61
C ALA A 310 33.35 -73.78 -4.94
N VAL A 311 32.22 -73.20 -5.34
CA VAL A 311 32.14 -72.32 -6.53
C VAL A 311 33.03 -71.08 -6.35
N GLY A 312 33.00 -70.45 -5.18
CA GLY A 312 33.86 -69.31 -4.86
C GLY A 312 35.35 -69.65 -4.92
N ALA A 313 35.77 -70.77 -4.33
CA ALA A 313 37.15 -71.24 -4.39
C ALA A 313 37.60 -71.53 -5.83
N MET A 314 36.74 -72.19 -6.62
CA MET A 314 37.00 -72.43 -8.04
C MET A 314 37.15 -71.11 -8.83
N ALA A 315 36.27 -70.13 -8.60
CA ALA A 315 36.34 -68.82 -9.26
C ALA A 315 37.63 -68.06 -8.91
N VAL A 316 38.04 -68.07 -7.64
CA VAL A 316 39.31 -67.47 -7.19
C VAL A 316 40.51 -68.16 -7.85
N ILE A 317 40.54 -69.48 -7.88
CA ILE A 317 41.62 -70.24 -8.53
C ILE A 317 41.68 -69.90 -10.03
N ILE A 318 40.55 -69.88 -10.73
CA ILE A 318 40.47 -69.50 -12.14
C ILE A 318 40.98 -68.07 -12.34
N TYR A 319 40.56 -67.13 -11.49
CA TYR A 319 41.01 -65.74 -11.56
C TYR A 319 42.52 -65.63 -11.33
N MET A 320 43.06 -66.32 -10.31
CA MET A 320 44.50 -66.32 -10.02
C MET A 320 45.31 -66.95 -11.15
N VAL A 321 44.84 -68.05 -11.75
CA VAL A 321 45.47 -68.65 -12.93
C VAL A 321 45.41 -67.70 -14.11
N TRP A 322 44.27 -67.06 -14.35
CA TRP A 322 44.12 -66.08 -15.43
C TRP A 322 45.01 -64.85 -15.25
N VAL A 323 45.14 -64.33 -14.03
CA VAL A 323 46.07 -63.24 -13.70
C VAL A 323 47.52 -63.71 -13.86
N GLY A 324 47.86 -64.89 -13.33
CA GLY A 324 49.21 -65.46 -13.40
C GLY A 324 49.67 -65.78 -14.82
N LEU A 325 48.75 -66.11 -15.72
CA LEU A 325 49.01 -66.29 -17.15
C LEU A 325 49.14 -64.96 -17.93
N ARG A 326 48.71 -63.83 -17.34
CA ARG A 326 48.79 -62.49 -17.95
C ARG A 326 49.91 -61.61 -17.38
N THR A 327 50.50 -61.97 -16.25
CA THR A 327 51.73 -61.37 -15.74
C THR A 327 52.92 -61.99 -16.48
N PRO A 328 53.74 -61.21 -17.22
CA PRO A 328 54.84 -61.71 -18.03
C PRO A 328 55.98 -62.35 -17.23
#